data_AF-A0A1F9TCZ4-F1
#
_entry.id   AF-A0A1F9TCZ4-F1
#
_cell.length_a   1.000
_cell.length_b   1.000
_cell.length_c   1.000
_cell.angle_alpha   90.00
_cell.angle_beta   90.00
_cell.angle_gamma   90.00
#
_symmetry.space_group_name_H-M   'P 1'
#
loop_
_entity.id
_entity.type
_entity.pdbx_description
1 polymer ?
#
loop_
_entity_poly.entity_id
_entity_poly.type
_entity_poly.pdbx_seq_one_letter_code
_entity_poly.pdbx_strand_id
1 'polypeptide(L)'
;MKKPRKPSQELAQAQVQRQDLRLFAVLASSEEDFLRQSAELEADPLFARLCAPGPDGSAPVLRRRLPGASYAFSLACGDDALAAAAGPGGTAGEWLAARPEMLALARRVGLENFEKFFLSDSAFSPAAAARACGCTPAEAAALKTFAAAFLLAHEHIAPAALPRLYLRCAASVGAEGGKLSIAYTHPSYLRGACTVDHRALASLVKSGGLTPADAARAAGLAARAQRLAWRRAGFHRVILALVEAQSGFLLRRSGLAPLTQRELAARSGLDPATVSRLIASRTLLAPWGDEIKLKDLFLAKNAFIIDKIKAILGAADQRLTDTELTAVLRTKHGIRVSRRSVNLYRSKL
;
A
#
# COMPACT_ATOMS: atom_id res chain seq x y z
N MET A 1 -34.62 11.85 -3.24
CA MET A 1 -33.37 11.65 -2.47
C MET A 1 -32.27 11.15 -3.41
N LYS A 2 -31.29 12.00 -3.75
CA LYS A 2 -30.19 11.65 -4.67
C LYS A 2 -29.16 10.79 -3.90
N LYS A 3 -28.86 9.59 -4.41
CA LYS A 3 -27.79 8.72 -3.89
C LYS A 3 -26.44 9.46 -3.92
N PRO A 4 -25.58 9.33 -2.90
CA PRO A 4 -24.26 9.94 -2.93
C PRO A 4 -23.41 9.26 -4.01
N ARG A 5 -22.89 10.06 -4.95
CA ARG A 5 -21.89 9.60 -5.92
C ARG A 5 -20.63 9.20 -5.15
N LYS A 6 -20.20 7.94 -5.31
CA LYS A 6 -18.84 7.52 -4.91
C LYS A 6 -17.83 8.45 -5.59
N PRO A 7 -16.81 8.96 -4.88
CA PRO A 7 -15.74 9.70 -5.53
C PRO A 7 -15.03 8.75 -6.49
N SER A 8 -15.23 8.94 -7.78
CA SER A 8 -14.49 8.28 -8.83
C SER A 8 -13.02 8.69 -8.70
N GLN A 9 -12.21 7.80 -8.15
CA GLN A 9 -10.76 7.86 -8.29
C GLN A 9 -10.38 7.47 -9.71
N GLU A 10 -10.80 8.28 -10.67
CA GLU A 10 -10.16 8.28 -11.97
C GLU A 10 -8.78 8.91 -11.76
N LEU A 11 -7.74 8.05 -11.70
CA LEU A 11 -6.51 8.42 -12.38
C LEU A 11 -6.98 8.91 -13.74
N ALA A 12 -6.73 10.18 -14.10
CA ALA A 12 -7.11 10.70 -15.40
C ALA A 12 -6.68 9.69 -16.48
N GLN A 13 -7.62 8.87 -16.93
CA GLN A 13 -7.37 7.75 -17.86
C GLN A 13 -7.00 8.29 -19.25
N ALA A 14 -6.98 9.62 -19.41
CA ALA A 14 -6.57 10.31 -20.60
C ALA A 14 -5.04 10.40 -20.80
N GLN A 15 -4.20 10.01 -19.83
CA GLN A 15 -2.73 9.96 -20.05
C GLN A 15 -2.29 8.56 -20.52
N VAL A 16 -2.68 8.28 -21.77
CA VAL A 16 -1.87 7.59 -22.78
C VAL A 16 -1.18 6.30 -22.32
N GLN A 17 -1.71 5.17 -22.79
CA GLN A 17 -1.03 3.87 -22.88
C GLN A 17 0.25 3.91 -23.76
N ARG A 18 1.09 4.94 -23.65
CA ARG A 18 2.46 4.87 -24.14
C ARG A 18 3.18 4.05 -23.11
N GLN A 19 3.54 2.85 -23.51
CA GLN A 19 4.49 1.97 -22.86
C GLN A 19 5.81 2.73 -22.68
N ASP A 20 5.89 3.59 -21.66
CA ASP A 20 7.12 4.26 -21.27
C ASP A 20 8.04 3.18 -20.71
N LEU A 21 9.08 2.81 -21.47
CA LEU A 21 10.10 1.86 -21.05
C LEU A 21 10.68 2.22 -19.66
N ARG A 22 10.68 3.52 -19.30
CA ARG A 22 11.12 3.99 -17.98
C ARG A 22 10.13 3.62 -16.89
N LEU A 23 8.83 3.59 -17.16
CA LEU A 23 7.84 3.09 -16.21
C LEU A 23 8.00 1.57 -16.00
N PHE A 24 8.22 0.81 -17.08
CA PHE A 24 8.52 -0.62 -16.97
C PHE A 24 9.78 -0.88 -16.15
N ALA A 25 10.84 -0.09 -16.35
CA ALA A 25 12.06 -0.17 -15.56
C ALA A 25 11.78 0.08 -14.06
N VAL A 26 10.97 1.09 -13.73
CA VAL A 26 10.56 1.36 -12.34
C VAL A 26 9.71 0.23 -11.77
N LEU A 27 8.86 -0.42 -12.56
CA LEU A 27 8.05 -1.55 -12.09
C LEU A 27 8.86 -2.83 -11.90
N ALA A 28 9.91 -3.02 -12.70
CA ALA A 28 10.79 -4.18 -12.64
C ALA A 28 11.95 -4.02 -11.65
N SER A 29 12.23 -2.80 -11.19
CA SER A 29 13.34 -2.56 -10.27
C SER A 29 13.13 -3.26 -8.93
N SER A 30 14.23 -3.64 -8.28
CA SER A 30 14.19 -4.14 -6.92
C SER A 30 13.53 -3.13 -5.97
N GLU A 31 13.09 -3.60 -4.80
CA GLU A 31 12.55 -2.67 -3.80
C GLU A 31 13.62 -1.68 -3.33
N GLU A 32 14.84 -2.15 -3.10
CA GLU A 32 15.97 -1.31 -2.71
C GLU A 32 16.22 -0.20 -3.73
N ASP A 33 16.27 -0.52 -5.03
CA ASP A 33 16.45 0.47 -6.09
C ASP A 33 15.28 1.46 -6.18
N PHE A 34 14.05 1.00 -5.92
CA PHE A 34 12.87 1.86 -5.92
C PHE A 34 12.88 2.84 -4.74
N LEU A 35 13.25 2.36 -3.54
CA LEU A 35 13.39 3.20 -2.36
C LEU A 35 14.54 4.18 -2.52
N ARG A 36 15.68 3.75 -3.07
CA ARG A 36 16.82 4.64 -3.38
C ARG A 36 16.40 5.75 -4.33
N GLN A 37 15.74 5.38 -5.43
CA GLN A 37 15.24 6.37 -6.38
C GLN A 37 14.20 7.33 -5.78
N SER A 38 13.41 6.88 -4.80
CA SER A 38 12.45 7.72 -4.09
C SER A 38 13.16 8.68 -3.13
N ALA A 39 14.14 8.20 -2.36
CA ALA A 39 14.92 9.02 -1.45
C ALA A 39 15.73 10.09 -2.20
N GLU A 40 16.41 9.72 -3.30
CA GLU A 40 17.13 10.67 -4.16
C GLU A 40 16.22 11.76 -4.74
N LEU A 41 14.98 11.41 -5.10
CA LEU A 41 14.01 12.37 -5.62
C LEU A 41 13.59 13.36 -4.53
N GLU A 42 13.26 12.86 -3.33
CA GLU A 42 12.81 13.69 -2.21
C GLU A 42 13.94 14.57 -1.66
N ALA A 43 15.19 14.12 -1.76
CA ALA A 43 16.38 14.90 -1.38
C ALA A 43 16.76 15.99 -2.39
N ASP A 44 16.21 15.98 -3.62
CA ASP A 44 16.56 16.96 -4.66
C ASP A 44 15.94 18.33 -4.35
N PRO A 45 16.74 19.40 -4.16
CA PRO A 45 16.22 20.74 -3.84
C PRO A 45 15.30 21.31 -4.93
N LEU A 46 15.53 20.96 -6.20
CA LEU A 46 14.66 21.35 -7.29
C LEU A 46 13.31 20.65 -7.16
N PHE A 47 13.27 19.39 -6.74
CA PHE A 47 12.02 18.68 -6.53
C PHE A 47 11.19 19.31 -5.40
N ALA A 48 11.83 19.70 -4.30
CA ALA A 48 11.19 20.47 -3.25
C ALA A 48 10.60 21.79 -3.78
N ARG A 49 11.32 22.49 -4.67
CA ARG A 49 10.82 23.70 -5.34
C ARG A 49 9.62 23.42 -6.24
N LEU A 50 9.58 22.29 -6.95
CA LEU A 50 8.45 21.89 -7.80
C LEU A 50 7.20 21.51 -7.01
N CYS A 51 7.35 21.08 -5.75
CA CYS A 51 6.23 20.82 -4.85
C CYS A 51 5.68 22.09 -4.18
N ALA A 52 6.42 23.20 -4.23
CA ALA A 52 6.01 24.46 -3.64
C ALA A 52 5.17 25.30 -4.63
N PRO A 53 4.26 26.15 -4.13
CA PRO A 53 3.54 27.10 -4.98
C PRO A 53 4.49 27.97 -5.81
N GLY A 54 4.21 28.04 -7.11
CA GLY A 54 4.89 28.95 -8.04
C GLY A 54 4.26 30.35 -8.07
N PRO A 55 4.67 31.19 -9.04
CA PRO A 55 4.13 32.55 -9.22
C PRO A 55 2.60 32.58 -9.37
N ASP A 56 2.02 31.57 -10.01
CA ASP A 56 0.57 31.44 -10.23
C ASP A 56 -0.18 30.91 -8.98
N GLY A 57 0.48 30.83 -7.83
CA GLY A 57 -0.06 30.26 -6.59
C GLY A 57 -0.25 28.73 -6.61
N SER A 58 0.04 28.08 -7.75
CA SER A 58 -0.11 26.63 -7.94
C SER A 58 1.24 25.93 -7.98
N ALA A 59 1.33 24.74 -7.37
CA ALA A 59 2.54 23.93 -7.39
C ALA A 59 2.61 23.07 -8.67
N PRO A 60 3.75 23.06 -9.41
CA PRO A 60 3.94 22.19 -10.58
C PRO A 60 3.73 20.70 -10.30
N VAL A 61 4.11 20.25 -9.11
CA VAL A 61 3.96 18.86 -8.67
C VAL A 61 3.01 18.81 -7.48
N LEU A 62 1.85 18.22 -7.71
CA LEU A 62 0.84 18.01 -6.67
C LEU A 62 0.91 16.58 -6.17
N ARG A 63 1.13 16.43 -4.86
CA ARG A 63 1.16 15.14 -4.17
C ARG A 63 -0.18 14.93 -3.47
N ARG A 64 -0.69 13.71 -3.52
CA ARG A 64 -1.92 13.29 -2.83
C ARG A 64 -1.69 11.95 -2.17
N ARG A 65 -1.96 11.85 -0.87
CA ARG A 65 -1.93 10.58 -0.13
C ARG A 65 -2.91 9.57 -0.75
N LEU A 66 -2.55 8.30 -0.70
CA LEU A 66 -3.43 7.20 -1.08
C LEU A 66 -4.48 6.98 0.03
N PRO A 67 -5.79 6.89 -0.30
CA PRO A 67 -6.81 6.71 0.72
C PRO A 67 -6.63 5.42 1.52
N GLY A 68 -6.73 5.49 2.84
CA GLY A 68 -6.57 4.33 3.72
C GLY A 68 -5.15 3.74 3.76
N ALA A 69 -4.16 4.40 3.17
CA ALA A 69 -2.76 3.98 3.26
C ALA A 69 -2.17 4.43 4.60
N SER A 70 -2.00 3.53 5.57
CA SER A 70 -1.39 3.84 6.86
C SER A 70 0.10 3.55 6.91
N TYR A 71 0.73 3.79 8.06
CA TYR A 71 2.12 3.44 8.32
C TYR A 71 2.25 2.60 9.59
N ALA A 72 3.05 1.54 9.52
CA ALA A 72 3.19 0.54 10.59
C ALA A 72 4.14 1.02 11.69
N PHE A 73 3.77 2.09 12.41
CA PHE A 73 4.57 2.64 13.51
C PHE A 73 4.93 1.59 14.56
N SER A 74 4.00 0.69 14.90
CA SER A 74 4.26 -0.37 15.88
C SER A 74 5.29 -1.40 15.45
N LEU A 75 5.54 -1.55 14.14
CA LEU A 75 6.59 -2.42 13.63
C LEU A 75 7.94 -1.70 13.65
N ALA A 76 7.96 -0.41 13.34
CA ALA A 76 9.20 0.37 13.25
C ALA A 76 9.69 0.90 14.60
N CYS A 77 8.78 1.17 15.54
CA CYS A 77 9.16 1.61 16.87
C CYS A 77 9.65 0.41 17.69
N GLY A 78 10.89 0.47 18.19
CA GLY A 78 11.49 -0.60 18.98
C GLY A 78 12.10 -1.76 18.19
N ASP A 79 12.24 -1.62 16.86
CA ASP A 79 13.09 -2.52 16.08
C ASP A 79 14.55 -2.06 16.21
N ASP A 80 15.33 -2.75 17.04
CA ASP A 80 16.74 -2.44 17.29
C ASP A 80 17.58 -2.49 16.01
N ALA A 81 17.23 -3.35 15.04
CA ALA A 81 17.94 -3.41 13.77
C ALA A 81 17.63 -2.17 12.91
N LEU A 82 16.39 -1.68 12.93
CA LEU A 82 16.02 -0.43 12.28
C LEU A 82 16.65 0.78 12.97
N ALA A 83 16.69 0.81 14.30
CA ALA A 83 17.34 1.86 15.07
C ALA A 83 18.86 1.89 14.79
N ALA A 84 19.51 0.73 14.73
CA ALA A 84 20.92 0.61 14.35
C ALA A 84 21.16 1.08 12.90
N ALA A 85 20.26 0.76 11.97
CA ALA A 85 20.34 1.18 10.57
C ALA A 85 20.29 2.71 10.39
N ALA A 86 19.66 3.43 11.31
CA ALA A 86 19.61 4.89 11.29
C ALA A 86 20.95 5.56 11.68
N GLY A 87 21.86 4.83 12.34
CA GLY A 87 23.21 5.26 12.71
C GLY A 87 23.30 6.19 13.95
N PRO A 88 24.47 6.28 14.60
CA PRO A 88 24.71 7.20 15.72
C PRO A 88 24.89 8.65 15.23
N GLY A 89 24.19 9.60 15.85
CA GLY A 89 24.20 11.02 15.47
C GLY A 89 23.08 11.43 14.51
N GLY A 90 22.31 10.46 13.98
CA GLY A 90 21.05 10.71 13.34
C GLY A 90 19.97 10.76 14.41
N THR A 91 19.32 11.90 14.58
CA THR A 91 18.13 12.04 15.43
C THR A 91 17.17 10.84 15.28
N ALA A 92 17.07 10.29 14.05
CA ALA A 92 16.29 9.11 13.70
C ALA A 92 16.42 7.89 14.64
N GLY A 93 17.62 7.47 15.03
CA GLY A 93 17.82 6.29 15.88
C GLY A 93 17.28 6.49 17.31
N GLU A 94 17.54 7.67 17.88
CA GLU A 94 17.00 8.08 19.19
C GLU A 94 15.48 8.28 19.15
N TRP A 95 14.92 8.81 18.04
CA TRP A 95 13.47 8.95 17.84
C TRP A 95 12.73 7.61 17.71
N LEU A 96 13.35 6.62 17.06
CA LEU A 96 12.77 5.28 16.87
C LEU A 96 12.74 4.47 18.19
N ALA A 97 13.70 4.71 19.08
CA ALA A 97 13.88 3.94 20.31
C ALA A 97 13.10 4.45 21.54
N ALA A 98 12.69 5.73 21.60
CA ALA A 98 12.51 6.39 22.90
C ALA A 98 11.12 6.97 23.29
N ARG A 99 9.97 6.61 22.68
CA ARG A 99 8.66 7.19 23.10
C ARG A 99 7.47 6.21 23.19
N PRO A 100 7.45 5.29 24.18
CA PRO A 100 6.31 4.39 24.42
C PRO A 100 5.00 5.15 24.71
N GLU A 101 5.10 6.33 25.31
CA GLU A 101 3.97 7.24 25.58
C GLU A 101 3.28 7.76 24.31
N MET A 102 4.03 8.07 23.25
CA MET A 102 3.45 8.51 21.97
C MET A 102 2.74 7.36 21.25
N LEU A 103 3.24 6.13 21.39
CA LEU A 103 2.56 4.93 20.90
C LEU A 103 1.26 4.67 21.66
N ALA A 104 1.28 4.80 23.00
CA ALA A 104 0.09 4.68 23.81
C ALA A 104 -0.95 5.74 23.43
N LEU A 105 -0.52 6.98 23.20
CA LEU A 105 -1.37 8.06 22.72
C LEU A 105 -1.93 7.77 21.32
N ALA A 106 -1.10 7.32 20.36
CA ALA A 106 -1.56 6.95 19.01
C ALA A 106 -2.60 5.83 19.03
N ARG A 107 -2.40 4.82 19.88
CA ARG A 107 -3.39 3.74 20.10
C ARG A 107 -4.69 4.26 20.69
N ARG A 108 -4.61 5.16 21.69
CA ARG A 108 -5.78 5.79 22.32
C ARG A 108 -6.60 6.65 21.35
N VAL A 109 -5.92 7.38 20.47
CA VAL A 109 -6.56 8.18 19.41
C VAL A 109 -7.33 7.30 18.42
N GLY A 110 -6.86 6.07 18.18
CA GLY A 110 -7.44 5.12 17.24
C GLY A 110 -6.98 5.37 15.79
N LEU A 111 -6.94 4.31 14.99
CA LEU A 111 -6.35 4.33 13.64
C LEU A 111 -7.01 5.35 12.70
N GLU A 112 -8.34 5.39 12.64
CA GLU A 112 -9.08 6.27 11.73
C GLU A 112 -8.80 7.75 12.00
N ASN A 113 -8.80 8.15 13.28
CA ASN A 113 -8.47 9.51 13.69
C ASN A 113 -6.98 9.80 13.49
N PHE A 114 -6.12 8.84 13.79
CA PHE A 114 -4.68 8.98 13.63
C PHE A 114 -4.32 9.30 12.16
N GLU A 115 -4.88 8.55 11.22
CA GLU A 115 -4.70 8.79 9.79
C GLU A 115 -5.25 10.15 9.36
N LYS A 116 -6.46 10.50 9.81
CA LYS A 116 -7.15 11.71 9.40
C LYS A 116 -6.46 12.98 9.88
N PHE A 117 -5.96 13.00 11.11
CA PHE A 117 -5.45 14.23 11.73
C PHE A 117 -3.91 14.30 11.78
N PHE A 118 -3.21 13.17 11.90
CA PHE A 118 -1.78 13.17 12.17
C PHE A 118 -0.95 12.76 10.95
N LEU A 119 -1.49 11.93 10.05
CA LEU A 119 -0.83 11.53 8.81
C LEU A 119 -1.32 12.26 7.55
N SER A 120 -2.30 13.14 7.68
CA SER A 120 -2.81 13.93 6.56
C SER A 120 -1.94 15.17 6.27
N ASP A 121 -1.90 15.54 4.99
CA ASP A 121 -1.28 16.78 4.49
C ASP A 121 -2.22 17.99 4.63
N SER A 122 -3.42 17.82 5.20
CA SER A 122 -4.34 18.93 5.44
C SER A 122 -3.84 19.83 6.58
N ALA A 123 -4.26 21.10 6.57
CA ALA A 123 -3.94 22.04 7.63
C ALA A 123 -4.26 21.44 9.02
N PHE A 124 -3.24 21.36 9.86
CA PHE A 124 -3.35 20.73 11.18
C PHE A 124 -3.85 21.74 12.21
N SER A 125 -4.91 21.38 12.94
CA SER A 125 -5.43 22.15 14.07
C SER A 125 -5.37 21.30 15.35
N PRO A 126 -4.51 21.63 16.32
CA PRO A 126 -4.42 20.90 17.58
C PRO A 126 -5.77 20.82 18.32
N ALA A 127 -6.54 21.91 18.32
CA ALA A 127 -7.84 21.97 18.99
C ALA A 127 -8.91 21.10 18.31
N ALA A 128 -8.92 21.03 16.96
CA ALA A 128 -9.84 20.16 16.25
C ALA A 128 -9.48 18.68 16.44
N ALA A 129 -8.20 18.34 16.36
CA ALA A 129 -7.70 16.99 16.60
C ALA A 129 -7.99 16.54 18.04
N ALA A 130 -7.66 17.37 19.03
CA ALA A 130 -7.93 17.12 20.46
C ALA A 130 -9.38 16.74 20.74
N ARG A 131 -10.33 17.54 20.23
CA ARG A 131 -11.77 17.27 20.38
C ARG A 131 -12.22 15.97 19.73
N ALA A 132 -11.73 15.67 18.53
CA ALA A 132 -12.12 14.47 17.80
C ALA A 132 -11.47 13.19 18.37
N CYS A 133 -10.30 13.32 18.99
CA CYS A 133 -9.47 12.21 19.44
C CYS A 133 -9.53 11.97 20.96
N GLY A 134 -10.26 12.80 21.72
CA GLY A 134 -10.36 12.68 23.17
C GLY A 134 -9.03 12.93 23.90
N CYS A 135 -8.20 13.85 23.40
CA CYS A 135 -6.92 14.23 24.00
C CYS A 135 -6.81 15.74 24.20
N THR A 136 -5.77 16.20 24.88
CA THR A 136 -5.49 17.63 25.04
C THR A 136 -4.87 18.23 23.77
N PRO A 137 -5.02 19.55 23.51
CA PRO A 137 -4.35 20.21 22.39
C PRO A 137 -2.81 20.06 22.42
N ALA A 138 -2.22 20.02 23.62
CA ALA A 138 -0.78 19.80 23.81
C ALA A 138 -0.37 18.37 23.40
N GLU A 139 -1.12 17.35 23.83
CA GLU A 139 -0.91 15.96 23.39
C GLU A 139 -1.08 15.82 21.87
N ALA A 140 -2.10 16.46 21.28
CA ALA A 140 -2.29 16.44 19.82
C ALA A 140 -1.11 17.08 19.08
N ALA A 141 -0.60 18.22 19.55
CA ALA A 141 0.56 18.86 18.94
C ALA A 141 1.82 17.98 19.07
N ALA A 142 2.07 17.41 20.25
CA ALA A 142 3.18 16.50 20.49
C ALA A 142 3.11 15.26 19.59
N LEU A 143 1.93 14.67 19.42
CA LEU A 143 1.72 13.51 18.56
C LEU A 143 1.95 13.84 17.08
N LYS A 144 1.54 15.03 16.60
CA LYS A 144 1.79 15.46 15.22
C LYS A 144 3.28 15.65 14.96
N THR A 145 3.98 16.32 15.87
CA THR A 145 5.44 16.51 15.78
C THR A 145 6.16 15.17 15.79
N PHE A 146 5.76 14.27 16.69
CA PHE A 146 6.28 12.90 16.72
C PHE A 146 6.07 12.16 15.40
N ALA A 147 4.83 12.12 14.88
CA ALA A 147 4.53 11.42 13.64
C ALA A 147 5.32 11.98 12.45
N ALA A 148 5.44 13.32 12.34
CA ALA A 148 6.20 13.96 11.27
C ALA A 148 7.71 13.67 11.36
N ALA A 149 8.30 13.82 12.56
CA ALA A 149 9.71 13.54 12.79
C ALA A 149 10.05 12.06 12.55
N PHE A 150 9.18 11.16 13.00
CA PHE A 150 9.35 9.72 12.83
C PHE A 150 9.34 9.30 11.35
N LEU A 151 8.39 9.81 10.56
CA LEU A 151 8.32 9.50 9.14
C LEU A 151 9.56 10.01 8.41
N LEU A 152 9.98 11.25 8.71
CA LEU A 152 11.18 11.84 8.12
C LEU A 152 12.45 11.04 8.48
N ALA A 153 12.57 10.64 9.74
CA ALA A 153 13.67 9.82 10.24
C ALA A 153 13.81 8.51 9.45
N HIS A 154 12.70 7.77 9.27
CA HIS A 154 12.73 6.51 8.54
C HIS A 154 12.97 6.75 7.04
N GLU A 155 12.41 7.79 6.42
CA GLU A 155 12.66 8.12 5.00
C GLU A 155 14.14 8.37 4.68
N HIS A 156 14.93 8.81 5.65
CA HIS A 156 16.35 9.10 5.48
C HIS A 156 17.27 7.88 5.72
N ILE A 157 16.73 6.75 6.18
CA ILE A 157 17.53 5.53 6.30
C ILE A 157 17.88 5.06 4.89
N ALA A 158 19.19 4.88 4.63
CA ALA A 158 19.65 4.39 3.35
C ALA A 158 19.03 3.01 3.06
N PRO A 159 18.47 2.75 1.87
CA PRO A 159 17.82 1.48 1.57
C PRO A 159 18.72 0.26 1.76
N ALA A 160 20.03 0.40 1.52
CA ALA A 160 21.02 -0.65 1.75
C ALA A 160 21.24 -0.97 3.25
N ALA A 161 20.95 -0.02 4.14
CA ALA A 161 21.02 -0.19 5.59
C ALA A 161 19.71 -0.74 6.18
N LEU A 162 18.58 -0.64 5.46
CA LEU A 162 17.30 -1.12 5.95
C LEU A 162 17.34 -2.64 6.23
N PRO A 163 16.75 -3.10 7.34
CA PRO A 163 16.63 -4.52 7.60
C PRO A 163 15.89 -5.22 6.46
N ARG A 164 16.30 -6.46 6.14
CA ARG A 164 15.71 -7.25 5.04
C ARG A 164 14.19 -7.38 5.12
N LEU A 165 13.62 -7.30 6.33
CA LEU A 165 12.17 -7.30 6.53
C LEU A 165 11.50 -6.12 5.81
N TYR A 166 12.02 -4.91 5.92
CA TYR A 166 11.41 -3.72 5.31
C TYR A 166 11.54 -3.68 3.78
N LEU A 167 12.55 -4.37 3.23
CA LEU A 167 12.72 -4.51 1.78
C LEU A 167 11.76 -5.56 1.18
N ARG A 168 11.45 -6.64 1.91
CA ARG A 168 10.56 -7.72 1.42
C ARG A 168 9.10 -7.53 1.83
N CYS A 169 8.86 -7.17 3.08
CA CYS A 169 7.54 -7.00 3.67
C CYS A 169 7.05 -5.61 3.36
N ALA A 170 5.97 -5.53 2.60
CA ALA A 170 5.50 -4.26 2.09
C ALA A 170 4.48 -3.60 3.02
N ALA A 171 3.68 -4.40 3.73
CA ALA A 171 2.68 -3.90 4.68
C ALA A 171 2.30 -4.94 5.74
N SER A 172 1.82 -4.44 6.86
CA SER A 172 1.12 -5.19 7.89
C SER A 172 -0.39 -5.04 7.71
N VAL A 173 -1.12 -6.13 7.83
CA VAL A 173 -2.57 -6.14 7.80
C VAL A 173 -3.10 -6.15 9.24
N GLY A 174 -3.92 -5.18 9.61
CA GLY A 174 -4.63 -5.16 10.88
C GLY A 174 -6.03 -5.76 10.74
N ALA A 175 -6.57 -6.32 11.82
CA ALA A 175 -7.96 -6.78 11.90
C ALA A 175 -8.61 -6.22 13.17
N GLU A 176 -9.57 -5.31 13.02
CA GLU A 176 -10.28 -4.70 14.14
C GLU A 176 -11.76 -4.53 13.79
N GLY A 177 -12.66 -4.93 14.69
CA GLY A 177 -14.11 -4.83 14.46
C GLY A 177 -14.62 -5.55 13.20
N GLY A 178 -13.95 -6.61 12.76
CA GLY A 178 -14.26 -7.33 11.52
C GLY A 178 -13.86 -6.60 10.23
N LYS A 179 -13.13 -5.48 10.33
CA LYS A 179 -12.56 -4.76 9.19
C LYS A 179 -11.07 -5.00 9.10
N LEU A 180 -10.56 -5.06 7.87
CA LEU A 180 -9.13 -5.14 7.61
C LEU A 180 -8.57 -3.75 7.32
N SER A 181 -7.38 -3.47 7.82
CA SER A 181 -6.62 -2.25 7.54
C SER A 181 -5.22 -2.61 7.03
N ILE A 182 -4.59 -1.68 6.30
CA ILE A 182 -3.25 -1.88 5.73
C ILE A 182 -2.33 -0.76 6.23
N ALA A 183 -1.23 -1.14 6.85
CA ALA A 183 -0.19 -0.22 7.30
C ALA A 183 1.13 -0.56 6.62
N TYR A 184 1.69 0.37 5.82
CA TYR A 184 2.94 0.16 5.09
C TYR A 184 4.14 0.15 6.03
N THR A 185 5.12 -0.71 5.74
CA THR A 185 6.34 -0.84 6.53
C THR A 185 7.34 0.28 6.26
N HIS A 186 7.29 0.88 5.06
CA HIS A 186 8.16 1.99 4.66
C HIS A 186 7.35 3.26 4.32
N PRO A 187 7.75 4.45 4.80
CA PRO A 187 6.98 5.69 4.61
C PRO A 187 6.82 6.14 3.15
N SER A 188 7.72 5.73 2.25
CA SER A 188 7.64 6.08 0.83
C SER A 188 6.28 5.76 0.21
N TYR A 189 5.57 4.74 0.70
CA TYR A 189 4.23 4.37 0.24
C TYR A 189 3.10 5.27 0.74
N LEU A 190 3.34 6.10 1.77
CA LEU A 190 2.42 7.16 2.18
C LEU A 190 2.41 8.30 1.16
N ARG A 191 3.55 8.56 0.51
CA ARG A 191 3.71 9.58 -0.54
C ARG A 191 2.94 9.10 -1.76
N GLY A 192 1.66 9.47 -1.83
CA GLY A 192 0.73 8.81 -2.73
C GLY A 192 0.86 9.18 -4.20
N ALA A 193 -0.27 9.47 -4.84
CA ALA A 193 -0.33 9.86 -6.23
C ALA A 193 0.38 11.21 -6.46
N CYS A 194 1.03 11.33 -7.61
CA CYS A 194 1.68 12.54 -8.07
C CYS A 194 1.02 12.97 -9.37
N THR A 195 0.52 14.19 -9.43
CA THR A 195 0.00 14.81 -10.65
C THR A 195 0.85 16.01 -11.00
N VAL A 196 1.26 16.09 -12.27
CA VAL A 196 2.06 17.21 -12.78
C VAL A 196 1.12 18.21 -13.45
N ASP A 197 1.14 19.45 -12.97
CA ASP A 197 0.49 20.57 -13.64
C ASP A 197 1.46 21.18 -14.66
N HIS A 198 1.23 20.86 -15.93
CA HIS A 198 2.06 21.36 -17.03
C HIS A 198 1.99 22.88 -17.19
N ARG A 199 0.89 23.52 -16.81
CA ARG A 199 0.75 24.99 -16.89
C ARG A 199 1.57 25.66 -15.80
N ALA A 200 1.41 25.21 -14.57
CA ALA A 200 2.19 25.72 -13.43
C ALA A 200 3.70 25.48 -13.62
N LEU A 201 4.09 24.32 -14.17
CA LEU A 201 5.49 24.05 -14.52
C LEU A 201 6.03 25.03 -15.57
N ALA A 202 5.27 25.26 -16.64
CA ALA A 202 5.67 26.19 -17.70
C ALA A 202 5.76 27.64 -17.19
N SER A 203 4.83 28.07 -16.34
CA SER A 203 4.86 29.39 -15.72
C SER A 203 6.09 29.56 -14.82
N LEU A 204 6.39 28.58 -13.97
CA LEU A 204 7.56 28.61 -13.10
C LEU A 204 8.87 28.76 -13.92
N VAL A 205 9.02 27.99 -15.01
CA VAL A 205 10.17 28.08 -15.90
C VAL A 205 10.26 29.46 -16.57
N LYS A 206 9.14 30.00 -17.07
CA LYS A 206 9.10 31.31 -17.74
C LYS A 206 9.35 32.48 -16.81
N SER A 207 8.99 32.36 -15.54
CA SER A 207 9.13 33.43 -14.53
C SER A 207 10.58 33.76 -14.16
N GLY A 208 11.56 32.98 -14.63
CA GLY A 208 12.96 33.14 -14.22
C GLY A 208 13.23 32.69 -12.78
N GLY A 209 12.25 32.10 -12.08
CA GLY A 209 12.39 31.59 -10.72
C GLY A 209 13.22 30.30 -10.58
N LEU A 210 13.85 29.84 -11.66
CA LEU A 210 14.73 28.67 -11.73
C LEU A 210 16.00 29.03 -12.50
N THR A 211 17.13 28.41 -12.15
CA THR A 211 18.35 28.52 -12.95
C THR A 211 18.16 27.87 -14.33
N PRO A 212 18.92 28.25 -15.37
CA PRO A 212 18.84 27.59 -16.68
C PRO A 212 19.05 26.07 -16.62
N ALA A 213 19.95 25.61 -15.74
CA ALA A 213 20.19 24.19 -15.51
C ALA A 213 18.98 23.48 -14.86
N ASP A 214 18.35 24.13 -13.88
CA ASP A 214 17.16 23.59 -13.21
C ASP A 214 15.95 23.56 -14.14
N ALA A 215 15.76 24.60 -14.96
CA ALA A 215 14.70 24.66 -15.96
C ALA A 215 14.78 23.48 -16.95
N ALA A 216 16.00 23.11 -17.37
CA ALA A 216 16.23 21.96 -18.26
C ALA A 216 15.91 20.61 -17.58
N ARG A 217 16.12 20.51 -16.26
CA ARG A 217 15.89 19.27 -15.47
C ARG A 217 14.45 19.12 -14.98
N ALA A 218 13.72 20.21 -14.80
CA ALA A 218 12.43 20.25 -14.11
C ALA A 218 11.39 19.27 -14.68
N ALA A 219 11.24 19.24 -16.01
CA ALA A 219 10.30 18.32 -16.67
C ALA A 219 10.69 16.85 -16.49
N GLY A 220 11.99 16.54 -16.54
CA GLY A 220 12.51 15.18 -16.31
C GLY A 220 12.27 14.71 -14.88
N LEU A 221 12.47 15.60 -13.91
CA LEU A 221 12.27 15.33 -12.48
C LEU A 221 10.79 15.11 -12.16
N ALA A 222 9.90 15.96 -12.69
CA ALA A 222 8.46 15.79 -12.57
C ALA A 222 7.98 14.46 -13.19
N ALA A 223 8.49 14.09 -14.36
CA ALA A 223 8.16 12.81 -14.99
C ALA A 223 8.69 11.61 -14.18
N ARG A 224 9.88 11.72 -13.57
CA ARG A 224 10.43 10.70 -12.65
C ARG A 224 9.52 10.53 -11.44
N ALA A 225 9.10 11.64 -10.82
CA ALA A 225 8.17 11.64 -9.70
C ALA A 225 6.84 10.95 -10.05
N GLN A 226 6.28 11.25 -11.22
CA GLN A 226 5.05 10.62 -11.70
C GLN A 226 5.20 9.10 -11.84
N ARG A 227 6.31 8.60 -12.39
CA ARG A 227 6.56 7.14 -12.51
C ARG A 227 6.68 6.45 -11.16
N LEU A 228 7.43 7.02 -10.22
CA LEU A 228 7.56 6.47 -8.87
C LEU A 228 6.20 6.45 -8.15
N ALA A 229 5.43 7.53 -8.25
CA ALA A 229 4.08 7.59 -7.71
C ALA A 229 3.12 6.59 -8.37
N TRP A 230 3.30 6.31 -9.67
CA TRP A 230 2.51 5.30 -10.37
C TRP A 230 2.75 3.91 -9.80
N ARG A 231 4.01 3.52 -9.55
CA ARG A 231 4.33 2.24 -8.88
C ARG A 231 3.66 2.16 -7.51
N ARG A 232 3.71 3.24 -6.70
CA ARG A 232 3.06 3.29 -5.37
C ARG A 232 1.54 3.13 -5.46
N ALA A 233 0.90 3.90 -6.33
CA ALA A 233 -0.54 3.86 -6.52
C ALA A 233 -1.01 2.51 -7.07
N GLY A 234 -0.30 1.95 -8.05
CA GLY A 234 -0.56 0.63 -8.60
C GLY A 234 -0.46 -0.46 -7.53
N PHE A 235 0.63 -0.44 -6.75
CA PHE A 235 0.84 -1.39 -5.66
C PHE A 235 -0.25 -1.32 -4.59
N HIS A 236 -0.63 -0.11 -4.18
CA HIS A 236 -1.69 0.09 -3.19
C HIS A 236 -3.04 -0.46 -3.66
N ARG A 237 -3.43 -0.23 -4.93
CA ARG A 237 -4.64 -0.81 -5.50
C ARG A 237 -4.60 -2.34 -5.51
N VAL A 238 -3.46 -2.92 -5.85
CA VAL A 238 -3.26 -4.37 -5.87
C VAL A 238 -3.38 -4.98 -4.48
N ILE A 239 -2.72 -4.41 -3.46
CA ILE A 239 -2.84 -4.91 -2.08
C ILE A 239 -4.27 -4.79 -1.58
N LEU A 240 -4.93 -3.64 -1.78
CA LEU A 240 -6.31 -3.46 -1.35
C LEU A 240 -7.24 -4.53 -1.94
N ALA A 241 -7.17 -4.72 -3.26
CA ALA A 241 -7.99 -5.71 -3.94
C ALA A 241 -7.68 -7.16 -3.51
N LEU A 242 -6.41 -7.45 -3.19
CA LEU A 242 -5.98 -8.76 -2.72
C LEU A 242 -6.46 -9.04 -1.29
N VAL A 243 -6.27 -8.08 -0.37
CA VAL A 243 -6.72 -8.18 1.03
C VAL A 243 -8.24 -8.29 1.10
N GLU A 244 -8.96 -7.52 0.28
CA GLU A 244 -10.42 -7.61 0.18
C GLU A 244 -10.86 -8.99 -0.33
N ALA A 245 -10.22 -9.49 -1.39
CA ALA A 245 -10.51 -10.81 -1.95
C ALA A 245 -10.25 -11.96 -0.97
N GLN A 246 -9.21 -11.83 -0.13
CA GLN A 246 -8.80 -12.83 0.86
C GLN A 246 -9.27 -12.50 2.28
N SER A 247 -10.30 -11.65 2.42
CA SER A 247 -10.78 -11.19 3.73
C SER A 247 -11.22 -12.32 4.65
N GLY A 248 -11.87 -13.37 4.12
CA GLY A 248 -12.26 -14.54 4.92
C GLY A 248 -11.05 -15.26 5.54
N PHE A 249 -9.98 -15.43 4.76
CA PHE A 249 -8.72 -16.01 5.24
C PHE A 249 -8.05 -15.12 6.29
N LEU A 250 -7.94 -13.82 6.02
CA LEU A 250 -7.24 -12.87 6.89
C LEU A 250 -8.00 -12.56 8.19
N LEU A 251 -9.35 -12.61 8.18
CA LEU A 251 -10.15 -12.35 9.38
C LEU A 251 -10.44 -13.61 10.21
N ARG A 252 -10.65 -14.76 9.56
CA ARG A 252 -11.23 -15.96 10.20
C ARG A 252 -10.43 -17.23 9.97
N ARG A 253 -9.29 -17.15 9.27
CA ARG A 253 -8.49 -18.32 8.85
C ARG A 253 -9.33 -19.36 8.09
N SER A 254 -10.36 -18.93 7.36
CA SER A 254 -11.33 -19.82 6.68
C SER A 254 -10.81 -20.50 5.40
N GLY A 255 -9.48 -20.51 5.19
CA GLY A 255 -8.85 -20.86 3.92
C GLY A 255 -8.96 -19.76 2.86
N LEU A 256 -8.10 -19.85 1.83
CA LEU A 256 -8.04 -18.89 0.73
C LEU A 256 -9.27 -18.99 -0.18
N ALA A 257 -9.79 -17.84 -0.58
CA ALA A 257 -10.75 -17.74 -1.67
C ALA A 257 -10.04 -17.99 -3.02
N PRO A 258 -10.71 -18.64 -3.98
CA PRO A 258 -10.15 -18.80 -5.32
C PRO A 258 -9.94 -17.42 -5.96
N LEU A 259 -8.70 -17.15 -6.34
CA LEU A 259 -8.27 -15.89 -6.94
C LEU A 259 -7.05 -16.14 -7.82
N THR A 260 -7.12 -15.67 -9.06
CA THR A 260 -6.01 -15.66 -10.01
C THR A 260 -5.42 -14.25 -10.15
N GLN A 261 -4.16 -14.14 -10.59
CA GLN A 261 -3.55 -12.83 -10.87
C GLN A 261 -4.32 -12.06 -11.95
N ARG A 262 -4.91 -12.75 -12.93
CA ARG A 262 -5.74 -12.11 -13.97
C ARG A 262 -7.00 -11.49 -13.38
N GLU A 263 -7.67 -12.18 -12.47
CA GLU A 263 -8.84 -11.63 -11.76
C GLU A 263 -8.44 -10.46 -10.87
N LEU A 264 -7.29 -10.55 -10.19
CA LEU A 264 -6.77 -9.44 -9.38
C LEU A 264 -6.45 -8.22 -10.25
N ALA A 265 -5.86 -8.43 -11.43
CA ALA A 265 -5.56 -7.37 -12.40
C ALA A 265 -6.83 -6.67 -12.88
N ALA A 266 -7.88 -7.43 -13.20
CA ALA A 266 -9.18 -6.89 -13.55
C ALA A 266 -9.80 -6.05 -12.40
N ARG A 267 -9.77 -6.56 -11.15
CA ARG A 267 -10.26 -5.82 -9.97
C ARG A 267 -9.46 -4.53 -9.71
N SER A 268 -8.16 -4.58 -9.95
CA SER A 268 -7.25 -3.46 -9.71
C SER A 268 -7.21 -2.48 -10.88
N GLY A 269 -7.84 -2.77 -12.02
CA GLY A 269 -7.78 -1.97 -13.25
C GLY A 269 -6.37 -1.80 -13.81
N LEU A 270 -5.56 -2.87 -13.72
CA LEU A 270 -4.17 -2.92 -14.20
C LEU A 270 -3.97 -4.09 -15.15
N ASP A 271 -2.90 -4.06 -15.93
CA ASP A 271 -2.49 -5.19 -16.76
C ASP A 271 -1.92 -6.36 -15.91
N PRO A 272 -2.15 -7.64 -16.27
CA PRO A 272 -1.61 -8.78 -15.53
C PRO A 272 -0.08 -8.77 -15.36
N ALA A 273 0.68 -8.31 -16.36
CA ALA A 273 2.14 -8.22 -16.24
C ALA A 273 2.57 -7.14 -15.24
N THR A 274 1.80 -6.06 -15.13
CA THR A 274 2.00 -5.04 -14.09
C THR A 274 1.74 -5.62 -12.70
N VAL A 275 0.62 -6.31 -12.51
CA VAL A 275 0.31 -6.96 -11.22
C VAL A 275 1.41 -7.94 -10.83
N SER A 276 1.82 -8.81 -11.75
CA SER A 276 2.88 -9.79 -11.54
C SER A 276 4.19 -9.13 -11.06
N ARG A 277 4.62 -8.04 -11.72
CA ARG A 277 5.81 -7.28 -11.32
C ARG A 277 5.66 -6.64 -9.94
N LEU A 278 4.51 -6.02 -9.66
CA LEU A 278 4.26 -5.31 -8.41
C LEU A 278 4.23 -6.24 -7.18
N ILE A 279 3.79 -7.49 -7.34
CA ILE A 279 3.73 -8.45 -6.23
C ILE A 279 4.97 -9.35 -6.14
N ALA A 280 5.85 -9.31 -7.14
CA ALA A 280 7.03 -10.16 -7.19
C ALA A 280 7.92 -9.94 -5.96
N SER A 281 8.29 -11.02 -5.28
CA SER A 281 9.19 -11.00 -4.11
C SER A 281 8.72 -10.14 -2.94
N ARG A 282 7.42 -9.81 -2.88
CA ARG A 282 6.82 -9.06 -1.77
C ARG A 282 6.04 -9.95 -0.83
N THR A 283 6.03 -9.56 0.44
CA THR A 283 5.30 -10.23 1.51
C THR A 283 4.40 -9.25 2.27
N LEU A 284 3.48 -9.79 3.07
CA LEU A 284 2.65 -9.07 4.03
C LEU A 284 2.77 -9.72 5.39
N LEU A 285 2.67 -8.92 6.46
CA LEU A 285 2.38 -9.46 7.78
C LEU A 285 0.87 -9.64 7.92
N ALA A 286 0.44 -10.86 8.25
CA ALA A 286 -0.95 -11.16 8.53
C ALA A 286 -1.38 -10.53 9.86
N PRO A 287 -2.70 -10.42 10.13
CA PRO A 287 -3.19 -9.87 11.40
C PRO A 287 -2.70 -10.59 12.66
N TRP A 288 -2.26 -11.84 12.52
CA TRP A 288 -1.71 -12.67 13.59
C TRP A 288 -0.18 -12.72 13.62
N GLY A 289 0.51 -11.91 12.81
CA GLY A 289 1.97 -11.73 12.86
C GLY A 289 2.79 -12.55 11.86
N ASP A 290 2.21 -13.55 11.20
CA ASP A 290 2.96 -14.36 10.23
C ASP A 290 3.26 -13.59 8.95
N GLU A 291 4.47 -13.77 8.42
CA GLU A 291 4.85 -13.25 7.11
C GLU A 291 4.36 -14.17 5.98
N ILE A 292 3.54 -13.63 5.08
CA ILE A 292 2.93 -14.37 3.96
C ILE A 292 3.42 -13.75 2.65
N LYS A 293 3.91 -14.58 1.72
CA LYS A 293 4.24 -14.08 0.38
C LYS A 293 2.97 -13.72 -0.37
N LEU A 294 2.96 -12.59 -1.07
CA LEU A 294 1.79 -12.15 -1.84
C LEU A 294 1.33 -13.20 -2.85
N LYS A 295 2.28 -13.91 -3.47
CA LYS A 295 2.02 -15.00 -4.42
C LYS A 295 1.32 -16.22 -3.79
N ASP A 296 1.44 -16.41 -2.49
CA ASP A 296 0.86 -17.56 -1.78
C ASP A 296 -0.61 -17.28 -1.40
N LEU A 297 -1.09 -16.04 -1.58
CA LEU A 297 -2.49 -15.63 -1.40
C LEU A 297 -3.37 -15.90 -2.65
N PHE A 298 -2.82 -16.55 -3.67
CA PHE A 298 -3.56 -16.96 -4.86
C PHE A 298 -3.89 -18.45 -4.78
N LEU A 299 -5.13 -18.79 -5.11
CA LEU A 299 -5.59 -20.16 -5.18
C LEU A 299 -6.33 -20.37 -6.49
N ALA A 300 -5.84 -21.31 -7.29
CA ALA A 300 -6.49 -21.66 -8.55
C ALA A 300 -7.86 -22.30 -8.27
N LYS A 301 -8.87 -21.96 -9.10
CA LYS A 301 -10.25 -22.43 -8.90
C LYS A 301 -10.37 -23.95 -8.86
N ASN A 302 -9.61 -24.67 -9.69
CA ASN A 302 -9.57 -26.13 -9.69
C ASN A 302 -8.97 -26.69 -8.39
N ALA A 303 -7.89 -26.10 -7.87
CA ALA A 303 -7.28 -26.50 -6.59
C ALA A 303 -8.27 -26.28 -5.43
N PHE A 304 -8.93 -25.13 -5.40
CA PHE A 304 -10.00 -24.87 -4.43
C PHE A 304 -11.13 -25.91 -4.47
N ILE A 305 -11.57 -26.29 -5.68
CA ILE A 305 -12.61 -27.33 -5.84
C ILE A 305 -12.10 -28.68 -5.35
N ILE A 306 -10.86 -29.06 -5.68
CA ILE A 306 -10.21 -30.28 -5.21
C ILE A 306 -10.19 -30.34 -3.69
N ASP A 307 -9.77 -29.26 -3.02
CA ASP A 307 -9.73 -29.21 -1.55
C ASP A 307 -11.12 -29.36 -0.92
N LYS A 308 -12.16 -28.76 -1.52
CA LYS A 308 -13.54 -28.95 -1.07
C LYS A 308 -14.04 -30.37 -1.30
N ILE A 309 -13.67 -30.99 -2.42
CA ILE A 309 -13.96 -32.41 -2.67
C ILE A 309 -13.29 -33.28 -1.61
N LYS A 310 -12.00 -33.04 -1.27
CA LYS A 310 -11.29 -33.76 -0.20
C LYS A 310 -12.01 -33.63 1.14
N ALA A 311 -12.40 -32.41 1.51
CA ALA A 311 -13.11 -32.15 2.76
C ALA A 311 -14.48 -32.85 2.82
N ILE A 312 -15.25 -32.84 1.73
CA ILE A 312 -16.55 -33.52 1.67
C ILE A 312 -16.38 -35.03 1.80
N LEU A 313 -15.40 -35.62 1.09
CA LEU A 313 -15.15 -37.06 1.12
C LEU A 313 -14.58 -37.52 2.46
N GLY A 314 -13.71 -36.73 3.10
CA GLY A 314 -13.15 -37.04 4.41
C GLY A 314 -14.15 -36.93 5.57
N ALA A 315 -15.21 -36.13 5.41
CA ALA A 315 -16.27 -35.98 6.40
C ALA A 315 -17.47 -36.92 6.16
N ALA A 316 -17.48 -37.69 5.07
CA ALA A 316 -18.59 -38.57 4.71
C ALA A 316 -18.28 -40.02 5.12
N ASP A 317 -19.16 -40.61 5.93
CA ASP A 317 -19.11 -42.05 6.27
C ASP A 317 -19.47 -42.96 5.08
N GLN A 318 -20.10 -42.40 4.03
CA GLN A 318 -20.51 -43.13 2.83
C GLN A 318 -19.82 -42.60 1.57
N ARG A 319 -19.53 -43.52 0.64
CA ARG A 319 -18.96 -43.19 -0.68
C ARG A 319 -19.98 -42.44 -1.53
N LEU A 320 -19.85 -41.11 -1.58
CA LEU A 320 -20.63 -40.25 -2.47
C LEU A 320 -20.26 -40.49 -3.94
N THR A 321 -21.28 -40.63 -4.78
CA THR A 321 -21.18 -40.64 -6.24
C THR A 321 -20.83 -39.25 -6.78
N ASP A 322 -20.33 -39.18 -8.02
CA ASP A 322 -19.97 -37.90 -8.66
C ASP A 322 -21.17 -36.95 -8.81
N THR A 323 -22.37 -37.50 -9.00
CA THR A 323 -23.61 -36.72 -9.10
C THR A 323 -23.98 -36.10 -7.75
N GLU A 324 -23.91 -36.89 -6.68
CA GLU A 324 -24.17 -36.41 -5.32
C GLU A 324 -23.14 -35.38 -4.89
N LEU A 325 -21.86 -35.61 -5.20
CA LEU A 325 -20.79 -34.65 -4.89
C LEU A 325 -21.00 -33.31 -5.61
N THR A 326 -21.45 -33.35 -6.87
CA THR A 326 -21.84 -32.15 -7.62
C THR A 326 -22.98 -31.41 -6.93
N ALA A 327 -23.99 -32.13 -6.44
CA ALA A 327 -25.11 -31.55 -5.71
C ALA A 327 -24.65 -30.91 -4.39
N VAL A 328 -23.81 -31.59 -3.61
CA VAL A 328 -23.26 -31.08 -2.34
C VAL A 328 -22.39 -29.84 -2.54
N LEU A 329 -21.52 -29.84 -3.55
CA LEU A 329 -20.70 -28.66 -3.90
C LEU A 329 -21.58 -27.45 -4.23
N ARG A 330 -22.70 -27.67 -4.94
CA ARG A 330 -23.65 -26.62 -5.28
C ARG A 330 -24.43 -26.12 -4.07
N THR A 331 -24.97 -27.01 -3.24
CA THR A 331 -25.87 -26.65 -2.13
C THR A 331 -25.11 -26.12 -0.92
N LYS A 332 -24.04 -26.79 -0.49
CA LYS A 332 -23.28 -26.42 0.72
C LYS A 332 -22.24 -25.33 0.47
N HIS A 333 -21.68 -25.27 -0.74
CA HIS A 333 -20.55 -24.37 -1.05
C HIS A 333 -20.83 -23.37 -2.18
N GLY A 334 -22.00 -23.43 -2.82
CA GLY A 334 -22.34 -22.53 -3.94
C GLY A 334 -21.51 -22.77 -5.21
N ILE A 335 -20.76 -23.88 -5.28
CA ILE A 335 -19.85 -24.18 -6.38
C ILE A 335 -20.60 -24.95 -7.47
N ARG A 336 -20.70 -24.33 -8.66
CA ARG A 336 -21.26 -24.99 -9.84
C ARG A 336 -20.14 -25.63 -10.66
N VAL A 337 -20.12 -26.96 -10.72
CA VAL A 337 -19.19 -27.77 -11.52
C VAL A 337 -19.96 -28.86 -12.26
N SER A 338 -19.45 -29.30 -13.40
CA SER A 338 -20.04 -30.42 -14.13
C SER A 338 -19.63 -31.75 -13.51
N ARG A 339 -20.43 -32.80 -13.71
CA ARG A 339 -20.07 -34.18 -13.29
C ARG A 339 -18.71 -34.60 -13.87
N ARG A 340 -18.43 -34.24 -15.13
CA ARG A 340 -17.15 -34.54 -15.80
C ARG A 340 -15.97 -33.85 -15.12
N SER A 341 -16.13 -32.60 -14.69
CA SER A 341 -15.11 -31.87 -13.94
C SER A 341 -14.86 -32.50 -12.56
N VAL A 342 -15.92 -32.90 -11.86
CA VAL A 342 -15.82 -33.61 -10.58
C VAL A 342 -15.04 -34.92 -10.75
N ASN A 343 -15.39 -35.72 -11.75
CA ASN A 343 -14.70 -36.97 -12.05
C ASN A 343 -13.19 -36.74 -12.33
N LEU A 344 -12.86 -35.73 -13.16
CA LEU A 344 -11.48 -35.33 -13.44
C LEU A 344 -10.72 -34.83 -12.20
N TYR A 345 -11.39 -34.16 -11.27
CA TYR A 345 -10.75 -33.67 -10.05
C TYR A 345 -10.59 -34.79 -9.02
N ARG A 346 -11.53 -35.73 -8.96
CA ARG A 346 -11.44 -36.94 -8.13
C ARG A 346 -10.26 -37.83 -8.52
N SER A 347 -9.94 -37.94 -9.80
CA SER A 347 -8.78 -38.72 -10.25
C SER A 347 -7.43 -38.08 -9.91
N LYS A 348 -7.42 -36.83 -9.41
CA LYS A 348 -6.21 -36.09 -9.00
C LYS A 348 -6.06 -35.99 -7.47
N LEU A 349 -6.92 -36.64 -6.71
CA LEU A 349 -6.91 -36.60 -5.24
C LEU A 349 -5.79 -37.44 -4.64
#